data_AF-A0A094GUS2-F1
#
_entry.id   AF-A0A094GUS2-F1
#
_cell.length_a   1.000
_cell.length_b   1.000
_cell.length_c   1.000
_cell.angle_alpha   90.00
_cell.angle_beta   90.00
_cell.angle_gamma   90.00
#
_symmetry.space_group_name_H-M   'P 1'
#
loop_
_entity.id
_entity.type
_entity.pdbx_description
1 polymer ?
#
loop_
_entity_poly.entity_id
_entity_poly.type
_entity_poly.pdbx_seq_one_letter_code
_entity_poly.pdbx_strand_id
1 'polypeptide(L)'
;MLVVSPNAGKVLTHIRTSAFRLPLDICKPIIMVGAGSGIAPFRAFVQERAGLAAEGFTVGPILLFFGCRSTSEDFLYADEWENCKR
;
A
#
# COMPACT_ATOMS: atom_id res chain seq x y z
N MET A 1 19.74 -1.07 5.85
CA MET A 1 19.44 -2.19 4.94
C MET A 1 19.61 -1.67 3.53
N LEU A 2 20.60 -2.17 2.78
CA LEU A 2 20.84 -1.77 1.39
C LEU A 2 19.82 -2.49 0.50
N VAL A 3 18.93 -1.76 -0.16
CA VAL A 3 18.13 -2.31 -1.25
C VAL A 3 19.00 -2.24 -2.50
N VAL A 4 19.51 -3.39 -2.95
CA VAL A 4 20.37 -3.48 -4.14
C VAL A 4 19.54 -4.01 -5.30
N SER A 5 19.34 -3.19 -6.34
CA SER A 5 18.85 -3.65 -7.64
C SER A 5 20.06 -4.08 -8.49
N PRO A 6 20.01 -5.23 -9.18
CA PRO A 6 21.19 -5.84 -9.83
C PRO A 6 21.79 -4.99 -10.96
N ASN A 7 21.06 -4.00 -11.48
CA ASN A 7 21.51 -3.12 -12.57
C ASN A 7 21.49 -1.61 -12.22
N ALA A 8 21.28 -1.26 -10.95
CA ALA A 8 21.24 0.14 -10.52
C ALA A 8 22.39 0.45 -9.55
N GLY A 9 22.96 1.66 -9.66
CA GLY A 9 23.95 2.14 -8.70
C GLY A 9 23.46 2.00 -7.25
N LYS A 10 24.39 1.82 -6.31
CA LYS A 10 24.04 1.73 -4.89
C LYS A 10 23.52 3.08 -4.39
N VAL A 11 22.34 3.09 -3.80
CA VAL A 11 21.77 4.27 -3.13
C VAL A 11 21.94 4.12 -1.63
N LEU A 12 22.60 5.08 -0.99
CA LEU A 12 22.69 5.13 0.47
C LEU A 12 21.33 5.55 1.05
N THR A 13 20.73 4.69 1.86
CA THR A 13 19.43 4.95 2.49
C THR A 13 19.44 4.54 3.96
N HIS A 14 18.56 5.17 4.75
CA HIS A 14 18.30 4.84 6.13
C HIS A 14 16.78 4.82 6.37
N ILE A 15 16.31 3.92 7.24
CA ILE A 15 14.89 3.78 7.56
C ILE A 15 14.58 4.59 8.81
N ARG A 16 13.73 5.61 8.67
CA ARG A 16 13.15 6.33 9.81
C ARG A 16 11.81 5.69 10.18
N THR A 17 11.67 5.28 11.43
CA THR A 17 10.40 4.78 11.95
C THR A 17 9.36 5.90 12.06
N SER A 18 8.09 5.55 11.89
CA SER A 18 6.97 6.49 11.93
C SER A 18 5.84 5.94 12.80
N ALA A 19 4.96 6.83 13.26
CA ALA A 19 3.70 6.44 13.90
C ALA A 19 2.62 6.00 12.88
N PHE A 20 2.90 6.11 11.58
CA PHE A 20 1.97 5.71 10.52
C PHE A 20 2.00 4.18 10.39
N ARG A 21 1.00 3.53 10.98
CA ARG A 21 0.91 2.07 11.15
C ARG A 21 -0.54 1.64 10.98
N LEU A 22 -0.73 0.38 10.63
CA LEU A 22 -2.04 -0.27 10.74
C LEU A 22 -2.44 -0.42 12.22
N PRO A 23 -3.75 -0.47 12.54
CA PRO A 23 -4.21 -0.89 13.85
C PRO A 23 -3.67 -2.28 14.21
N LEU A 24 -3.35 -2.50 15.48
CA LEU A 24 -2.93 -3.82 15.99
C LEU A 24 -4.03 -4.87 15.80
N ASP A 25 -5.29 -4.45 15.96
CA ASP A 25 -6.45 -5.30 15.71
C ASP A 25 -6.69 -5.42 14.21
N ILE A 26 -6.47 -6.63 13.69
CA ILE A 26 -6.64 -6.91 12.27
C ILE A 26 -8.11 -6.94 11.85
N CYS A 27 -9.08 -7.03 12.77
CA CYS A 27 -10.50 -6.95 12.42
C CYS A 27 -10.99 -5.49 12.31
N LYS A 28 -10.19 -4.51 12.76
CA LYS A 28 -10.59 -3.10 12.75
C LYS A 28 -10.65 -2.54 11.32
N PRO A 29 -11.78 -1.92 10.92
CA PRO A 29 -11.90 -1.31 9.60
C PRO A 29 -10.95 -0.12 9.43
N ILE A 30 -10.47 0.10 8.21
CA ILE A 30 -9.58 1.22 7.88
C ILE A 30 -10.11 2.02 6.68
N ILE A 31 -9.98 3.34 6.76
CA ILE A 31 -10.26 4.28 5.66
C ILE A 31 -8.94 4.96 5.30
N MET A 32 -8.58 4.89 4.02
CA MET A 32 -7.36 5.43 3.45
C MET A 32 -7.74 6.46 2.41
N VAL A 33 -7.13 7.65 2.47
CA VAL A 33 -7.39 8.73 1.52
C VAL A 33 -6.05 9.27 1.06
N GLY A 34 -5.75 9.12 -0.23
CA GLY A 34 -4.49 9.57 -0.80
C GLY A 34 -4.65 9.93 -2.28
N ALA A 35 -4.02 11.02 -2.70
CA ALA A 35 -3.96 11.42 -4.10
C ALA A 35 -2.51 11.40 -4.59
N GLY A 36 -2.31 11.05 -5.86
CA GLY A 36 -0.98 10.93 -6.47
C GLY A 36 -0.03 10.10 -5.60
N SER A 37 1.17 10.61 -5.33
CA SER A 37 2.18 9.93 -4.51
C SER A 37 1.74 9.64 -3.06
N GLY A 38 0.69 10.29 -2.56
CA GLY A 38 0.11 9.99 -1.24
C GLY A 38 -0.42 8.56 -1.10
N ILE A 39 -0.56 7.82 -2.21
CA ILE A 39 -0.95 6.41 -2.23
C ILE A 39 0.15 5.45 -1.77
N ALA A 40 1.42 5.89 -1.81
CA ALA A 40 2.58 5.02 -1.59
C ALA A 40 2.52 4.19 -0.29
N PRO A 41 2.22 4.75 0.90
CA PRO A 41 2.15 3.94 2.11
C PRO A 41 0.90 3.05 2.17
N PHE A 42 -0.20 3.45 1.51
CA PHE A 42 -1.44 2.67 1.49
C PHE A 42 -1.33 1.41 0.65
N ARG A 43 -0.51 1.43 -0.41
CA ARG A 43 -0.17 0.21 -1.15
C ARG A 43 0.35 -0.90 -0.23
N ALA A 44 1.27 -0.56 0.68
CA ALA A 44 1.80 -1.53 1.65
C ALA A 44 0.70 -2.02 2.62
N PHE A 45 -0.22 -1.15 3.03
CA PHE A 45 -1.33 -1.53 3.92
C PHE A 45 -2.30 -2.50 3.24
N VAL A 46 -2.62 -2.27 1.97
CA VAL A 46 -3.46 -3.19 1.18
C VAL A 46 -2.76 -4.54 1.03
N GLN A 47 -1.46 -4.54 0.71
CA GLN A 47 -0.66 -5.77 0.56
C GLN A 47 -0.61 -6.58 1.88
N GLU A 48 -0.39 -5.93 3.01
CA GLU A 48 -0.41 -6.57 4.33
C GLU A 48 -1.76 -7.24 4.62
N ARG A 49 -2.86 -6.50 4.39
CA ARG A 49 -4.23 -7.00 4.59
C ARG A 49 -4.58 -8.16 3.67
N ALA A 50 -4.17 -8.08 2.40
CA ALA A 50 -4.36 -9.15 1.42
C ALA A 50 -3.54 -10.39 1.77
N GLY A 51 -2.30 -10.22 2.25
CA GLY A 51 -1.44 -11.32 2.72
C GLY A 51 -2.07 -12.07 3.89
N LEU A 52 -2.49 -11.34 4.94
CA LEU A 52 -3.20 -11.93 6.09
C LEU A 52 -4.48 -12.67 5.67
N ALA A 53 -5.26 -12.09 4.75
CA ALA A 53 -6.45 -12.75 4.22
C ALA A 53 -6.11 -14.05 3.45
N ALA A 54 -5.02 -14.03 2.66
CA ALA A 54 -4.53 -15.21 1.94
C ALA A 54 -4.02 -16.32 2.87
N GLU A 55 -3.51 -15.96 4.04
CA GLU A 55 -3.15 -16.89 5.13
C GLU A 55 -4.37 -17.43 5.91
N GLY A 56 -5.58 -16.96 5.59
CA GLY A 56 -6.83 -17.43 6.19
C GLY A 56 -7.31 -16.62 7.40
N PHE A 57 -6.66 -15.50 7.73
CA PHE A 57 -7.14 -14.62 8.79
C PHE A 57 -8.36 -13.82 8.34
N THR A 58 -9.29 -13.60 9.26
CA THR A 58 -10.37 -12.63 9.04
C THR A 58 -9.82 -11.22 9.22
N VAL A 59 -9.86 -10.42 8.16
CA VAL A 59 -9.42 -9.02 8.17
C VAL A 59 -10.62 -8.08 8.10
N GLY A 60 -10.51 -6.95 8.80
CA GLY A 60 -11.50 -5.87 8.74
C GLY A 60 -11.56 -5.25 7.35
N PRO A 61 -12.71 -4.64 6.98
CA PRO A 61 -12.87 -4.05 5.66
C PRO A 61 -11.93 -2.86 5.49
N ILE A 62 -11.47 -2.68 4.26
CA ILE A 62 -10.57 -1.61 3.88
C ILE A 62 -11.25 -0.76 2.81
N LEU A 63 -11.21 0.57 2.97
CA LEU A 63 -11.73 1.51 1.99
C LEU A 63 -10.62 2.46 1.56
N LEU A 64 -10.36 2.55 0.26
CA LEU A 64 -9.36 3.42 -0.32
C LEU A 64 -10.00 4.43 -1.26
N PHE A 65 -9.86 5.72 -0.93
CA PHE A 65 -10.14 6.82 -1.83
C PHE A 65 -8.84 7.28 -2.48
N PHE A 66 -8.73 7.02 -3.79
CA PHE A 66 -7.58 7.44 -4.60
C PHE A 66 -7.95 8.54 -5.59
N GLY A 67 -7.09 9.55 -5.71
CA GLY A 67 -7.23 10.66 -6.66
C GLY A 67 -6.04 10.77 -7.61
N CYS A 68 -6.31 10.92 -8.90
CA CYS A 68 -5.33 11.20 -9.96
C CYS A 68 -5.96 12.14 -11.01
N ARG A 69 -5.18 12.64 -11.98
CA ARG A 69 -5.68 13.57 -13.01
C ARG A 69 -6.37 12.82 -14.15
N SER A 70 -5.77 11.74 -14.62
CA SER A 70 -6.29 10.92 -15.71
C SER A 70 -5.99 9.45 -15.47
N THR A 71 -7.01 8.61 -15.64
CA THR A 71 -6.86 7.17 -15.49
C THR A 71 -5.88 6.54 -16.48
N SER A 72 -5.65 7.19 -17.63
CA SER A 72 -4.71 6.72 -18.66
C SER A 72 -3.27 7.18 -18.46
N GLU A 73 -3.00 8.11 -17.55
CA GLU A 73 -1.68 8.73 -17.39
C GLU A 73 -1.06 8.49 -16.01
N ASP A 74 -1.79 8.79 -14.94
CA ASP A 74 -1.24 8.84 -13.58
C ASP A 74 -2.03 8.01 -12.55
N PHE A 75 -2.73 6.98 -13.04
CA PHE A 75 -3.38 5.98 -12.20
C PHE A 75 -2.36 4.97 -11.64
N LEU A 76 -1.61 5.41 -10.63
CA LEU A 76 -0.56 4.63 -9.98
C LEU A 76 -1.08 3.28 -9.49
N TYR A 77 -0.40 2.20 -9.86
CA TYR A 77 -0.72 0.81 -9.47
C TYR A 77 -2.10 0.30 -9.92
N ALA A 78 -2.60 0.79 -11.06
CA ALA A 78 -3.88 0.40 -11.67
C ALA A 78 -4.17 -1.11 -11.58
N ASP A 79 -3.26 -1.94 -12.07
CA ASP A 79 -3.42 -3.40 -12.13
C ASP A 79 -3.57 -4.03 -10.74
N GLU A 80 -2.88 -3.50 -9.72
CA GLU A 80 -3.02 -3.98 -8.34
C GLU A 80 -4.41 -3.68 -7.79
N TRP A 81 -4.95 -2.49 -8.08
CA TRP A 81 -6.27 -2.10 -7.61
C TRP A 81 -7.38 -2.92 -8.27
N GLU A 82 -7.30 -3.19 -9.57
CA GLU A 82 -8.27 -4.04 -10.26
C GLU A 82 -8.35 -5.44 -9.63
N ASN A 83 -7.21 -6.00 -9.23
CA ASN A 83 -7.16 -7.31 -8.56
C ASN A 83 -7.74 -7.29 -7.13
N CYS A 84 -7.81 -6.12 -6.50
CA CYS A 84 -8.33 -5.93 -5.14
C CYS A 84 -9.76 -5.38 -5.09
N LYS A 85 -10.40 -5.08 -6.23
CA LYS A 85 -11.81 -4.66 -6.28
C LYS A 85 -12.72 -5.85 -6.00
N ARG A 86 -13.06 -6.07 -4.73
CA ARG A 86 -14.13 -6.97 -4.30
C ARG A 86 -14.93 -6.36 -3.16
#